data_AF-A0A2S2P9N4-F1
#
_entry.id   AF-A0A2S2P9N4-F1
#
_cell.length_a   1.000
_cell.length_b   1.000
_cell.length_c   1.000
_cell.angle_alpha   90.00
_cell.angle_beta   90.00
_cell.angle_gamma   90.00
#
_symmetry.space_group_name_H-M   'P 1'
#
loop_
_entity.id
_entity.type
_entity.pdbx_description
1 polymer ?
#
loop_
_entity_poly.entity_id
_entity_poly.type
_entity_poly.pdbx_seq_one_letter_code
_entity_poly.pdbx_strand_id
1 'polypeptide(L)'
;MISQIDDIPPELFCNGDNKPANCGRNCMCSHKVDIPRHAVVEVVLVDEVQQPNLSHPFHLHGYSFNVIGMGRSPDKNVKKINLKHALDLDRRGLLDRHFNLPPLKDTIAVPNNGYVVFRFRADNPGYWLFHCHFLFHIVIGMNLVLHVGTHADLPPVPENFPRCGDFLPPVSVH
;
A
#
# COMPACT_ATOMS: atom_id res chain seq x y z
N MET A 1 4.39 -5.57 -13.86
CA MET A 1 5.48 -5.73 -12.87
C MET A 1 5.92 -7.19 -12.77
N ILE A 2 5.02 -8.15 -12.51
CA ILE A 2 5.38 -9.59 -12.36
C ILE A 2 6.12 -10.16 -13.59
N SER A 3 5.73 -9.80 -14.82
CA SER A 3 6.28 -10.41 -16.04
C SER A 3 7.59 -9.79 -16.56
N GLN A 4 7.91 -8.56 -16.14
CA GLN A 4 8.96 -7.71 -16.71
C GLN A 4 9.51 -6.78 -15.63
N ILE A 5 9.74 -7.30 -14.43
CA ILE A 5 10.29 -6.50 -13.33
C ILE A 5 11.69 -5.98 -13.68
N ASP A 6 12.48 -6.79 -14.37
CA ASP A 6 13.85 -6.48 -14.75
C ASP A 6 13.96 -5.40 -15.83
N ASP A 7 12.84 -5.10 -16.52
CA ASP A 7 12.77 -4.00 -17.48
C ASP A 7 12.61 -2.63 -16.79
N ILE A 8 12.34 -2.61 -15.47
CA ILE A 8 12.21 -1.39 -14.68
C ILE A 8 13.56 -1.10 -14.01
N PRO A 9 14.23 0.00 -14.34
CA PRO A 9 15.50 0.36 -13.72
C PRO A 9 15.37 0.44 -12.18
N PRO A 10 16.30 -0.18 -11.41
CA PRO A 10 16.24 -0.23 -9.95
C PRO A 10 16.10 1.15 -9.28
N GLU A 11 16.67 2.18 -9.88
CA GLU A 11 16.61 3.58 -9.42
C GLU A 11 15.21 4.20 -9.47
N LEU A 12 14.28 3.60 -10.22
CA LEU A 12 12.88 4.04 -10.24
C LEU A 12 12.10 3.53 -9.04
N PHE A 13 12.61 2.53 -8.32
CA PHE A 13 11.99 2.06 -7.08
C PHE A 13 12.41 2.91 -5.90
N CYS A 14 11.45 3.14 -5.01
CA CYS A 14 11.69 3.86 -3.77
C CYS A 14 10.91 3.24 -2.61
N ASN A 15 11.29 3.59 -1.39
CA ASN A 15 10.57 3.26 -0.18
C ASN A 15 10.74 4.38 0.87
N GLY A 16 10.35 4.10 2.13
CA GLY A 16 10.47 5.07 3.22
C GLY A 16 11.91 5.54 3.48
N ASP A 17 12.89 4.67 3.28
CA ASP A 17 14.30 4.87 3.61
C ASP A 17 15.17 5.24 2.40
N ASN A 18 14.75 4.82 1.20
CA ASN A 18 15.45 5.05 -0.06
C ASN A 18 14.56 5.85 -1.01
N LYS A 19 14.80 7.17 -1.07
CA LYS A 19 14.08 8.11 -1.93
C LYS A 19 15.00 8.65 -3.04
N PRO A 20 14.45 9.06 -4.19
CA PRO A 20 15.22 9.73 -5.23
C PRO A 20 16.03 10.93 -4.70
N ALA A 21 17.23 11.17 -5.24
CA ALA A 21 18.14 12.20 -4.73
C ALA A 21 17.56 13.64 -4.77
N ASN A 22 16.66 13.93 -5.71
CA ASN A 22 15.97 15.20 -5.89
C ASN A 22 14.53 15.20 -5.34
N CYS A 23 14.23 14.31 -4.40
CA CYS A 23 12.91 14.15 -3.80
C CYS A 23 12.54 15.36 -2.93
N GLY A 24 11.79 16.30 -3.52
CA GLY A 24 11.20 17.46 -2.83
C GLY A 24 9.85 17.13 -2.21
N ARG A 25 8.94 18.10 -2.22
CA ARG A 25 7.58 17.94 -1.67
C ARG A 25 6.71 16.96 -2.46
N ASN A 26 6.87 16.95 -3.78
CA ASN A 26 6.22 16.02 -4.70
C ASN A 26 7.29 15.09 -5.27
N CYS A 27 7.36 13.91 -4.70
CA CYS A 27 8.33 12.89 -5.07
C CYS A 27 7.65 11.84 -5.92
N MET A 28 8.25 11.48 -7.05
CA MET A 28 7.71 10.49 -7.97
C MET A 28 8.67 9.33 -8.10
N CYS A 29 8.16 8.14 -7.85
CA CYS A 29 8.87 6.88 -7.96
C CYS A 29 7.86 5.73 -7.85
N SER A 30 8.28 4.53 -8.25
CA SER A 30 7.53 3.30 -8.00
C SER A 30 7.74 2.90 -6.54
N HIS A 31 6.83 3.29 -5.65
CA HIS A 31 6.92 2.97 -4.24
C HIS A 31 6.70 1.47 -4.02
N LYS A 32 7.73 0.77 -3.57
CA LYS A 32 7.72 -0.68 -3.33
C LYS A 32 8.22 -0.99 -1.92
N VAL A 33 7.53 -1.88 -1.22
CA VAL A 33 7.96 -2.42 0.08
C VAL A 33 8.20 -3.91 -0.07
N ASP A 34 9.43 -4.35 0.23
CA ASP A 34 9.80 -5.77 0.23
C ASP A 34 9.40 -6.43 1.55
N ILE A 35 8.71 -7.56 1.47
CA ILE A 35 8.16 -8.30 2.60
C ILE A 35 8.64 -9.75 2.52
N PRO A 36 9.29 -10.30 3.57
CA PRO A 36 9.65 -11.70 3.62
C PRO A 36 8.41 -12.60 3.52
N ARG A 37 8.53 -13.68 2.75
CA ARG A 37 7.48 -14.71 2.65
C ARG A 37 7.16 -15.28 4.04
N HIS A 38 5.88 -15.54 4.28
CA HIS A 38 5.30 -16.04 5.53
C HIS A 38 5.38 -15.10 6.75
N ALA A 39 5.87 -13.86 6.58
CA ALA A 39 5.82 -12.85 7.63
C ALA A 39 4.36 -12.55 8.04
N VAL A 40 4.14 -12.28 9.32
CA VAL A 40 2.91 -11.64 9.78
C VAL A 40 3.14 -10.15 9.72
N VAL A 41 2.42 -9.47 8.84
CA VAL A 41 2.57 -8.04 8.59
C VAL A 41 1.45 -7.31 9.31
N GLU A 42 1.82 -6.31 10.11
CA GLU A 42 0.88 -5.34 10.68
C GLU A 42 1.04 -4.02 9.95
N VAL A 43 -0.07 -3.46 9.47
CA VAL A 43 -0.12 -2.16 8.82
C VAL A 43 -0.90 -1.21 9.71
N VAL A 44 -0.26 -0.10 10.08
CA VAL A 44 -0.90 1.05 10.72
C VAL A 44 -1.07 2.12 9.64
N LEU A 45 -2.29 2.26 9.14
CA LEU A 45 -2.64 3.22 8.10
C LEU A 45 -3.29 4.45 8.73
N VAL A 46 -2.75 5.63 8.43
CA VAL A 46 -3.15 6.90 9.05
C VAL A 46 -3.66 7.86 8.00
N ASP A 47 -4.84 8.42 8.21
CA ASP A 47 -5.38 9.50 7.38
C ASP A 47 -5.03 10.85 8.03
N GLU A 48 -4.07 11.57 7.45
CA GLU A 48 -3.66 12.89 7.91
C GLU A 48 -4.54 14.03 7.39
N VAL A 49 -5.59 13.75 6.60
CA VAL A 49 -6.44 14.79 6.02
C VAL A 49 -7.59 15.13 6.97
N GLN A 50 -7.89 16.44 7.07
CA GLN A 50 -9.02 16.98 7.82
C GLN A 50 -10.06 17.57 6.88
N GLN A 51 -10.59 16.74 5.97
CA GLN A 51 -11.72 17.13 5.13
C GLN A 51 -12.99 16.43 5.63
N PRO A 52 -13.99 17.16 6.12
CA PRO A 52 -15.27 16.56 6.51
C PRO A 52 -15.82 15.71 5.37
N ASN A 53 -16.38 14.54 5.71
CA ASN A 53 -16.95 13.57 4.76
C ASN A 53 -15.97 12.96 3.76
N LEU A 54 -14.64 13.14 3.92
CA LEU A 54 -13.63 12.43 3.16
C LEU A 54 -13.06 11.26 3.97
N SER A 55 -13.23 10.05 3.46
CA SER A 55 -12.53 8.85 3.92
C SER A 55 -11.74 8.26 2.76
N HIS A 56 -10.68 7.53 3.07
CA HIS A 56 -9.85 6.87 2.07
C HIS A 56 -10.06 5.35 2.14
N PRO A 57 -10.82 4.72 1.22
CA PRO A 57 -10.95 3.28 1.17
C PRO A 57 -9.66 2.66 0.61
N PHE A 58 -8.90 1.95 1.42
CA PHE A 58 -7.69 1.27 0.96
C PHE A 58 -7.96 -0.19 0.66
N HIS A 59 -7.56 -0.63 -0.53
CA HIS A 59 -7.69 -1.99 -1.03
C HIS A 59 -6.31 -2.62 -1.22
N LEU A 60 -6.16 -3.89 -0.81
CA LEU A 60 -4.95 -4.69 -1.00
C LEU A 60 -5.25 -5.86 -1.94
N HIS A 61 -4.50 -5.92 -3.05
CA HIS A 61 -4.59 -7.03 -3.99
C HIS A 61 -3.97 -8.31 -3.40
N GLY A 62 -4.44 -9.47 -3.84
CA GLY A 62 -3.84 -10.78 -3.49
C GLY A 62 -4.04 -11.25 -2.05
N TYR A 63 -4.64 -10.42 -1.19
CA TYR A 63 -4.86 -10.69 0.22
C TYR A 63 -6.22 -10.23 0.69
N SER A 64 -6.74 -10.94 1.70
CA SER A 64 -7.60 -10.33 2.70
C SER A 64 -6.80 -10.16 4.00
N PHE A 65 -7.21 -9.20 4.82
CA PHE A 65 -6.58 -8.83 6.08
C PHE A 65 -7.60 -8.75 7.22
N ASN A 66 -7.14 -9.03 8.43
CA ASN A 66 -7.91 -8.90 9.65
C ASN A 66 -7.80 -7.48 10.17
N VAL A 67 -8.90 -6.72 10.21
CA VAL A 67 -8.91 -5.38 10.81
C VAL A 67 -8.99 -5.54 12.31
N ILE A 68 -7.89 -5.23 13.00
CA ILE A 68 -7.77 -5.40 14.45
C ILE A 68 -7.96 -4.09 15.20
N GLY A 69 -7.90 -2.93 14.54
CA GLY A 69 -8.04 -1.65 15.21
C GLY A 69 -8.53 -0.59 14.25
N MET A 70 -9.33 0.35 14.74
CA MET A 70 -9.75 1.52 13.97
C MET A 70 -10.19 2.61 14.92
N GLY A 71 -9.73 3.83 14.71
CA GLY A 71 -10.06 4.89 15.64
C GLY A 71 -9.53 6.26 15.24
N ARG A 72 -9.59 7.17 16.21
CA ARG A 72 -9.01 8.51 16.16
C ARG A 72 -8.11 8.72 17.37
N SER A 73 -7.43 9.86 17.43
CA SER A 73 -6.66 10.23 18.62
C SER A 73 -7.55 10.16 19.88
N PRO A 74 -7.12 9.46 20.95
CA PRO A 74 -7.85 9.45 22.22
C PRO A 74 -7.77 10.82 22.92
N ASP A 75 -6.73 11.62 22.63
CA ASP A 75 -6.63 13.00 23.11
C ASP A 75 -7.52 13.92 22.25
N LYS A 76 -8.57 14.47 22.88
CA LYS A 76 -9.53 15.39 22.26
C LYS A 76 -8.93 16.75 21.89
N ASN A 77 -7.78 17.11 22.45
CA ASN A 77 -7.08 18.35 22.11
C ASN A 77 -6.29 18.22 20.80
N VAL A 78 -6.02 16.99 20.36
CA VAL A 78 -5.36 16.73 19.08
C VAL A 78 -6.36 16.96 17.96
N LYS A 79 -6.26 18.14 17.35
CA LYS A 79 -7.07 18.47 16.18
C LYS A 79 -6.70 17.57 15.01
N LYS A 80 -5.40 17.37 14.74
CA LYS A 80 -4.89 16.67 13.55
C LYS A 80 -4.02 15.47 13.92
N ILE A 81 -4.34 14.27 13.43
CA ILE A 81 -3.43 13.13 13.46
C ILE A 81 -2.40 13.26 12.33
N ASN A 82 -1.18 12.85 12.61
CA ASN A 82 -0.12 12.67 11.61
C ASN A 82 0.68 11.42 11.94
N LEU A 83 1.60 11.04 11.06
CA LEU A 83 2.47 9.89 11.25
C LEU A 83 3.20 9.91 12.61
N LYS A 84 3.76 11.06 13.01
CA LYS A 84 4.48 11.19 14.29
C LYS A 84 3.57 10.91 15.49
N HIS A 85 2.34 11.43 15.47
CA HIS A 85 1.36 11.20 16.53
C HIS A 85 0.92 9.75 16.57
N ALA A 86 0.63 9.14 15.41
CA ALA A 86 0.25 7.73 15.35
C ALA A 86 1.36 6.80 15.87
N LEU A 87 2.62 7.09 15.55
CA LEU A 87 3.77 6.37 16.08
C LEU A 87 3.93 6.53 17.60
N ASP A 88 3.65 7.71 18.17
CA ASP A 88 3.65 7.90 19.63
C ASP A 88 2.53 7.10 20.30
N LEU A 89 1.31 7.17 19.75
CA LEU A 89 0.18 6.36 20.23
C LEU A 89 0.52 4.88 20.19
N ASP A 90 1.17 4.42 19.13
CA ASP A 90 1.55 3.01 18.99
C ASP A 90 2.56 2.57 20.04
N ARG A 91 3.65 3.34 20.21
CA ARG A 91 4.70 3.07 21.21
C ARG A 91 4.16 3.02 22.63
N ARG A 92 3.11 3.78 22.91
CA ARG A 92 2.45 3.86 24.22
C ARG A 92 1.34 2.82 24.39
N GLY A 93 1.05 2.01 23.36
CA GLY A 93 -0.05 1.03 23.38
C GLY A 93 -1.45 1.67 23.36
N LEU A 94 -1.57 2.87 22.79
CA LEU A 94 -2.81 3.65 22.71
C LEU A 94 -3.53 3.55 21.36
N LEU A 95 -2.95 2.84 20.38
CA LEU A 95 -3.69 2.39 19.21
C LEU A 95 -4.47 1.14 19.59
N ASP A 96 -5.80 1.25 19.53
CA ASP A 96 -6.73 0.21 19.91
C ASP A 96 -6.54 -1.04 19.04
N ARG A 97 -6.56 -2.22 19.68
CA ARG A 97 -6.34 -3.52 19.04
C ARG A 97 -7.20 -4.60 19.69
N HIS A 98 -8.08 -5.17 18.90
CA HIS A 98 -8.97 -6.27 19.23
C HIS A 98 -8.61 -7.49 18.39
N PHE A 99 -8.16 -8.56 19.05
CA PHE A 99 -7.75 -9.81 18.40
C PHE A 99 -8.83 -10.88 18.40
N ASN A 100 -9.94 -10.67 19.11
CA ASN A 100 -11.03 -11.63 19.17
C ASN A 100 -11.94 -11.44 17.95
N LEU A 101 -11.93 -12.41 17.03
CA LEU A 101 -12.77 -12.44 15.82
C LEU A 101 -12.75 -11.12 15.01
N PRO A 102 -11.56 -10.61 14.62
CA PRO A 102 -11.48 -9.42 13.79
C PRO A 102 -12.15 -9.67 12.42
N PRO A 103 -12.84 -8.67 11.84
CA PRO A 103 -13.43 -8.83 10.52
C PRO A 103 -12.33 -8.98 9.46
N LEU A 104 -12.50 -9.97 8.59
CA LEU A 104 -11.68 -10.18 7.40
C LEU A 104 -12.19 -9.30 6.25
N LYS A 105 -11.31 -8.50 5.66
CA LYS A 105 -11.61 -7.54 4.58
C LYS A 105 -10.48 -7.50 3.56
N ASP A 106 -10.78 -7.12 2.33
CA ASP A 106 -9.77 -6.72 1.33
C ASP A 106 -9.68 -5.19 1.18
N THR A 107 -10.70 -4.48 1.68
CA THR A 107 -10.89 -3.04 1.53
C THR A 107 -11.42 -2.46 2.83
N ILE A 108 -10.85 -1.35 3.29
CA ILE A 108 -11.28 -0.66 4.51
C ILE A 108 -11.22 0.85 4.35
N ALA A 109 -12.30 1.54 4.74
CA ALA A 109 -12.33 2.99 4.78
C ALA A 109 -11.57 3.48 6.02
N VAL A 110 -10.46 4.18 5.81
CA VAL A 110 -9.74 4.85 6.89
C VAL A 110 -10.60 6.01 7.39
N PRO A 111 -10.88 6.10 8.70
CA PRO A 111 -11.63 7.22 9.24
C PRO A 111 -10.89 8.53 8.98
N ASN A 112 -11.64 9.57 8.60
CA ASN A 112 -11.11 10.93 8.49
C ASN A 112 -10.38 11.32 9.79
N ASN A 113 -9.16 11.83 9.63
CA ASN A 113 -8.30 12.23 10.76
C ASN A 113 -8.17 11.12 11.81
N GLY A 114 -7.92 9.90 11.34
CA GLY A 114 -7.91 8.68 12.14
C GLY A 114 -6.91 7.65 11.63
N TYR A 115 -7.06 6.42 12.12
CA TYR A 115 -6.20 5.31 11.77
C TYR A 115 -6.99 4.00 11.63
N VAL A 116 -6.39 3.05 10.91
CA VAL A 116 -6.77 1.65 10.88
C VAL A 116 -5.52 0.81 11.14
N VAL A 117 -5.66 -0.24 11.94
CA VAL A 117 -4.65 -1.27 12.14
C VAL A 117 -5.19 -2.58 11.60
N PHE A 118 -4.47 -3.20 10.67
CA PHE A 118 -4.83 -4.52 10.15
C PHE A 118 -3.61 -5.44 10.05
N ARG A 119 -3.87 -6.75 10.04
CA ARG A 119 -2.84 -7.78 9.88
C ARG A 119 -3.17 -8.75 8.74
N PHE A 120 -2.15 -9.15 8.00
CA PHE A 120 -2.22 -10.26 7.06
C PHE A 120 -0.96 -11.12 7.15
N ARG A 121 -1.05 -12.35 6.68
CA ARG A 121 0.11 -13.23 6.51
C ARG A 121 0.58 -13.11 5.07
N ALA A 122 1.86 -12.84 4.87
CA ALA A 122 2.46 -12.68 3.55
C ALA A 122 2.77 -14.06 2.90
N ASP A 123 1.74 -14.88 2.70
CA ASP A 123 1.84 -16.26 2.20
C ASP A 123 1.56 -16.41 0.69
N ASN A 124 1.29 -15.31 -0.01
CA ASN A 124 1.07 -15.26 -1.45
C ASN A 124 2.20 -14.45 -2.14
N PRO A 125 3.28 -15.10 -2.62
CA PRO A 125 4.38 -14.42 -3.29
C PRO A 125 3.93 -13.66 -4.53
N GLY A 126 4.41 -12.44 -4.72
CA GLY A 126 3.94 -11.58 -5.80
C GLY A 126 4.20 -10.10 -5.58
N TYR A 127 3.78 -9.30 -6.55
CA TYR A 127 3.77 -7.84 -6.48
C TYR A 127 2.32 -7.37 -6.38
N TRP A 128 1.90 -6.93 -5.20
CA TRP A 128 0.51 -6.64 -4.87
C TRP A 128 0.29 -5.16 -4.71
N LEU A 129 -0.64 -4.61 -5.49
CA LEU A 129 -1.00 -3.20 -5.40
C LEU A 129 -1.79 -2.94 -4.12
N PHE A 130 -1.36 -1.95 -3.34
CA PHE A 130 -2.05 -1.44 -2.18
C PHE A 130 -2.38 0.03 -2.41
N HIS A 131 -3.65 0.37 -2.52
CA HIS A 131 -4.05 1.68 -3.02
C HIS A 131 -5.37 2.18 -2.47
N CYS A 132 -5.56 3.50 -2.50
CA CYS A 132 -6.87 4.09 -2.31
C CYS A 132 -7.77 3.71 -3.50
N HIS A 133 -8.98 3.24 -3.22
CA HIS A 133 -9.97 2.77 -4.18
C HIS A 133 -10.84 3.90 -4.75
N PHE A 134 -10.36 5.14 -4.64
CA PHE A 134 -10.88 6.29 -5.37
C PHE A 134 -9.99 6.55 -6.57
N LEU A 135 -10.57 6.51 -7.77
CA LEU A 135 -9.84 6.57 -9.04
C LEU A 135 -8.92 7.79 -9.12
N PHE A 136 -9.40 8.95 -8.67
CA PHE A 136 -8.57 10.16 -8.64
C PHE A 136 -7.34 10.00 -7.73
N HIS A 137 -7.52 9.41 -6.54
CA HIS A 137 -6.43 9.24 -5.57
C HIS A 137 -5.36 8.25 -6.02
N ILE A 138 -5.75 7.14 -6.65
CA ILE A 138 -4.78 6.21 -7.22
C ILE A 138 -3.97 6.88 -8.34
N VAL A 139 -4.60 7.67 -9.22
CA VAL A 139 -3.93 8.36 -10.33
C VAL A 139 -2.91 9.41 -9.85
N ILE A 140 -3.21 10.12 -8.76
CA ILE A 140 -2.27 11.10 -8.18
C ILE A 140 -1.20 10.48 -7.26
N GLY A 141 -1.13 9.15 -7.16
CA GLY A 141 -0.04 8.46 -6.46
C GLY A 141 -0.36 7.93 -5.06
N MET A 142 -1.64 7.86 -4.64
CA MET A 142 -2.03 7.24 -3.37
C MET A 142 -2.06 5.71 -3.47
N ASN A 143 -0.89 5.14 -3.79
CA ASN A 143 -0.67 3.72 -3.97
C ASN A 143 0.79 3.34 -3.66
N LEU A 144 1.01 2.06 -3.41
CA LEU A 144 2.32 1.41 -3.34
C LEU A 144 2.20 -0.05 -3.74
N VAL A 145 3.34 -0.71 -3.96
CA VAL A 145 3.42 -2.14 -4.26
C VAL A 145 4.04 -2.89 -3.08
N LEU A 146 3.37 -3.94 -2.61
CA LEU A 146 3.94 -4.90 -1.67
C LEU A 146 4.56 -6.06 -2.46
N HIS A 147 5.87 -6.21 -2.39
CA HIS A 147 6.58 -7.34 -2.98
C HIS A 147 6.80 -8.41 -1.90
N VAL A 148 6.09 -9.53 -2.04
CA VAL A 148 6.15 -10.65 -1.09
C VAL A 148 7.01 -11.76 -1.67
N GLY A 149 8.04 -12.17 -0.91
CA GLY A 149 8.98 -13.21 -1.31
C GLY A 149 10.06 -12.72 -2.26
N THR A 150 10.56 -13.63 -3.09
CA THR A 150 11.63 -13.40 -4.06
C THR A 150 11.16 -13.79 -5.46
N HIS A 151 11.94 -13.44 -6.49
CA HIS A 151 11.65 -13.86 -7.87
C HIS A 151 11.51 -15.38 -8.02
N ALA A 152 12.29 -16.15 -7.25
CA ALA A 152 12.24 -17.62 -7.26
C ALA A 152 10.95 -18.19 -6.65
N ASP A 153 10.20 -17.40 -5.89
CA ASP A 153 8.91 -17.80 -5.32
C ASP A 153 7.73 -17.61 -6.30
N LEU A 154 7.95 -16.92 -7.42
CA LEU A 154 6.91 -16.58 -8.38
C LEU A 154 6.66 -17.72 -9.36
N PRO A 155 5.40 -17.93 -9.82
CA PRO A 155 5.14 -18.83 -10.92
C PRO A 155 5.78 -18.29 -12.22
N PRO A 156 6.07 -19.17 -13.19
CA PRO A 156 6.55 -18.71 -14.50
C PRO A 156 5.50 -17.82 -15.17
N VAL A 157 5.97 -16.85 -15.95
CA VAL A 157 5.11 -15.99 -16.76
C VAL A 157 4.36 -16.85 -17.78
N PRO A 158 3.02 -16.77 -17.86
CA PRO A 158 2.25 -17.54 -18.83
C PRO A 158 2.71 -17.33 -20.28
N GLU A 159 2.61 -18.38 -21.11
CA GLU A 159 2.83 -18.26 -22.55
C GLU A 159 1.87 -17.21 -23.14
N ASN A 160 2.42 -16.28 -23.94
CA ASN A 160 1.69 -15.15 -24.53
C ASN A 160 1.22 -14.06 -23.55
N PHE A 161 1.77 -13.99 -22.33
CA PHE A 161 1.51 -12.83 -21.47
C PHE A 161 1.99 -11.53 -22.17
N PRO A 162 1.16 -10.46 -22.22
CA PRO A 162 1.53 -9.22 -22.89
C PRO A 162 2.83 -8.64 -22.33
N ARG A 163 3.68 -8.16 -23.24
CA ARG A 163 4.91 -7.46 -22.89
C ARG A 163 4.75 -5.95 -23.05
N CYS A 164 5.33 -5.20 -22.11
CA CYS A 164 5.53 -3.77 -22.18
C CYS A 164 6.50 -3.40 -23.31
N GLY A 165 6.32 -2.20 -23.87
CA GLY A 165 7.02 -1.65 -25.02
C GLY A 165 6.11 -0.70 -25.80
N ASP A 166 6.59 -0.13 -26.90
CA ASP A 166 5.74 0.64 -27.81
C ASP A 166 4.74 -0.31 -28.47
N PHE A 167 3.46 -0.20 -28.10
CA PHE A 167 2.40 -0.80 -28.88
C PHE A 167 2.37 -0.10 -30.25
N LEU A 168 3.03 -0.70 -31.23
CA LEU A 168 2.93 -0.29 -32.63
C LEU A 168 1.81 -1.12 -33.26
N PRO A 169 0.56 -0.60 -33.34
CA PRO A 169 -0.46 -1.31 -34.08
C PRO A 169 0.03 -1.49 -35.53
N PRO A 170 -0.36 -2.59 -36.21
CA PRO A 170 -0.07 -2.72 -37.64
C PRO A 170 -0.64 -1.51 -38.37
N VAL A 171 0.23 -0.69 -38.96
CA VAL A 171 -0.22 0.38 -39.85
C VAL A 171 -0.60 -0.29 -41.16
N SER A 172 -1.89 -0.47 -41.41
CA SER A 172 -2.37 -0.83 -42.74
C SER A 172 -2.20 0.39 -43.64
N VAL A 173 -1.16 0.37 -44.47
CA VAL A 173 -1.04 1.34 -45.57
C VAL A 173 -2.09 0.92 -46.60
N HIS A 174 -3.25 1.58 -46.58
CA HIS A 174 -4.26 1.47 -47.63
C HIS A 174 -3.90 2.38 -48.80
#